data_AF-A0A6L3SQ21-F1
#
_entry.id   AF-A0A6L3SQ21-F1
#
_cell.length_a   1.000
_cell.length_b   1.000
_cell.length_c   1.000
_cell.angle_alpha   90.00
_cell.angle_beta   90.00
_cell.angle_gamma   90.00
#
_symmetry.space_group_name_H-M   'P 1'
#
loop_
_entity.id
_entity.type
_entity.pdbx_description
1 polymer ?
#
loop_
_entity_poly.entity_id
_entity_poly.type
_entity_poly.pdbx_seq_one_letter_code
_entity_poly.pdbx_strand_id
1 'polypeptide(L)'
;MNNQNTAAAAEPTSPARVILAGRINACVKAANAVKDLQRAMQRAQDDGREAARLEAAMAADQQRVVDLIREHALRGEAVPPDLIGEDRLKAVLKHAEAKARAEAAAPVQERIAAEMALANQAFVGAGARAAQAVDDVLIEETDALAARIAELHAQVLPLHTRLAGLRSWALDTAHRSGTSSDQGRSLLSLAERVVNLMPNLGVSLQTKPEDTDAEWAAFAQRLVNDHQATFEA
;
A
#
# COMPACT_ATOMS: atom_id res chain seq x y z
N MET A 1 39.42 -3.54 9.10
CA MET A 1 38.28 -3.60 8.17
C MET A 1 37.60 -4.95 8.36
N ASN A 2 36.54 -5.03 9.17
CA ASN A 2 35.77 -6.26 9.33
C ASN A 2 34.33 -5.98 8.89
N ASN A 3 34.01 -6.43 7.67
CA ASN A 3 32.66 -6.51 7.15
C ASN A 3 31.94 -7.67 7.84
N GLN A 4 31.22 -7.39 8.92
CA GLN A 4 30.13 -8.26 9.33
C GLN A 4 28.91 -7.92 8.48
N ASN A 5 28.83 -8.59 7.33
CA ASN A 5 27.60 -8.73 6.58
C ASN A 5 26.78 -9.82 7.28
N THR A 6 26.24 -9.52 8.46
CA THR A 6 25.14 -10.30 9.03
C THR A 6 23.94 -10.04 8.12
N ALA A 7 23.80 -10.86 7.08
CA ALA A 7 22.52 -11.04 6.44
C ALA A 7 21.55 -11.47 7.53
N ALA A 8 20.76 -10.52 8.05
CA ALA A 8 19.60 -10.82 8.87
C ALA A 8 18.84 -11.91 8.12
N ALA A 9 18.67 -13.08 8.72
CA ALA A 9 17.86 -14.14 8.15
C ALA A 9 16.55 -13.49 7.71
N ALA A 10 16.21 -13.59 6.42
CA ALA A 10 15.02 -12.98 5.88
C ALA A 10 13.86 -13.41 6.79
N GLU A 11 13.23 -12.44 7.46
CA GLU A 11 12.10 -12.73 8.33
C GLU A 11 11.09 -13.53 7.50
N PRO A 12 10.58 -14.66 8.03
CA PRO A 12 9.61 -15.46 7.30
C PRO A 12 8.45 -14.55 6.88
N THR A 13 8.19 -14.49 5.57
CA THR A 13 7.12 -13.66 5.04
C THR A 13 5.79 -14.08 5.65
N SER A 14 5.15 -13.17 6.39
CA SER A 14 3.85 -13.41 7.02
C SER A 14 2.85 -14.01 6.01
N PRO A 15 2.00 -14.98 6.43
CA PRO A 15 0.93 -15.52 5.59
C PRO A 15 -0.01 -14.43 5.04
N ALA A 16 -0.31 -13.39 5.82
CA ALA A 16 -1.15 -12.28 5.39
C ALA A 16 -0.49 -11.49 4.24
N ARG A 17 0.84 -11.28 4.29
CA ARG A 17 1.59 -10.61 3.22
C ARG A 17 1.57 -11.41 1.90
N VAL A 18 1.62 -12.74 1.97
CA VAL A 18 1.49 -13.62 0.80
C VAL A 18 0.08 -13.54 0.20
N ILE A 19 -0.95 -13.57 1.05
CA ILE A 19 -2.35 -13.42 0.62
C ILE A 19 -2.55 -12.06 -0.05
N LEU A 20 -2.07 -10.98 0.57
CA LEU A 20 -2.15 -9.62 0.04
C LEU A 20 -1.53 -9.51 -1.36
N ALA A 21 -0.32 -10.04 -1.56
CA ALA A 21 0.33 -10.05 -2.87
C ALA A 21 -0.52 -10.77 -3.93
N GLY A 22 -1.12 -11.91 -3.57
CA GLY A 22 -2.06 -12.63 -4.43
C GLY A 22 -3.31 -11.82 -4.78
N ARG A 23 -3.88 -11.10 -3.80
CA ARG A 23 -5.07 -10.25 -4.00
C ARG A 23 -4.78 -9.02 -4.86
N ILE A 24 -3.65 -8.36 -4.64
CA ILE A 24 -3.20 -7.24 -5.49
C ILE A 24 -3.01 -7.71 -6.94
N ASN A 25 -2.36 -8.86 -7.15
CA ASN A 25 -2.17 -9.40 -8.50
C ASN A 25 -3.51 -9.71 -9.19
N ALA A 26 -4.48 -10.28 -8.47
CA ALA A 26 -5.83 -10.50 -8.99
C ALA A 26 -6.53 -9.17 -9.37
N CYS A 27 -6.37 -8.13 -8.56
CA CYS A 27 -6.90 -6.80 -8.83
C CYS A 27 -6.27 -6.18 -10.09
N VAL A 28 -4.95 -6.27 -10.24
CA VAL A 28 -4.22 -5.79 -11.43
C VAL A 28 -4.67 -6.52 -12.70
N LYS A 29 -4.84 -7.85 -12.63
CA LYS A 29 -5.36 -8.65 -13.76
C LYS A 29 -6.76 -8.21 -14.16
N ALA A 30 -7.67 -7.99 -13.19
CA ALA A 30 -9.02 -7.50 -13.47
C ALA A 30 -9.00 -6.08 -14.07
N ALA A 31 -8.13 -5.18 -13.59
CA ALA A 31 -7.97 -3.85 -14.14
C ALA A 31 -7.52 -3.87 -15.62
N ASN A 32 -6.58 -4.76 -15.95
CA ASN A 32 -6.12 -4.93 -17.33
C ASN A 32 -7.22 -5.46 -18.24
N ALA A 33 -8.03 -6.42 -17.76
CA ALA A 33 -9.18 -6.92 -18.52
C ALA A 33 -10.20 -5.81 -18.85
N VAL A 34 -10.51 -4.93 -17.87
CA VAL A 34 -11.37 -3.75 -18.11
C VAL A 34 -10.77 -2.82 -19.16
N LYS A 35 -9.47 -2.53 -19.09
CA LYS A 35 -8.77 -1.67 -20.06
C LYS A 35 -8.79 -2.27 -21.47
N ASP A 36 -8.61 -3.57 -21.60
CA ASP A 36 -8.64 -4.25 -22.90
C ASP A 36 -10.04 -4.21 -23.52
N LEU A 37 -11.10 -4.40 -22.71
CA LEU A 37 -12.47 -4.22 -23.16
C LEU A 37 -12.79 -2.76 -23.53
N GLN A 38 -12.29 -1.77 -22.80
CA GLN A 38 -12.43 -0.35 -23.16
C GLN A 38 -11.78 -0.05 -24.52
N ARG A 39 -10.60 -0.61 -24.79
CA ARG A 39 -9.94 -0.49 -26.10
C ARG A 39 -10.73 -1.16 -27.21
N ALA A 40 -11.29 -2.35 -26.95
CA ALA A 40 -12.14 -3.06 -27.90
C ALA A 40 -13.42 -2.26 -28.21
N MET A 41 -14.07 -1.71 -27.18
CA MET A 41 -15.25 -0.85 -27.33
C MET A 41 -14.94 0.38 -28.18
N GLN A 42 -13.81 1.05 -27.91
CA GLN A 42 -13.39 2.23 -28.67
C GLN A 42 -13.22 1.92 -30.17
N ARG A 43 -12.58 0.79 -30.50
CA ARG A 43 -12.43 0.34 -31.90
C ARG A 43 -13.79 0.08 -32.54
N ALA A 44 -14.67 -0.64 -31.86
CA ALA A 44 -16.02 -0.92 -32.37
C ALA A 44 -16.84 0.37 -32.58
N GLN A 45 -16.65 1.39 -31.73
CA GLN A 45 -17.27 2.71 -31.91
C GLN A 45 -16.69 3.47 -33.09
N ASP A 46 -15.38 3.44 -33.28
CA ASP A 46 -14.73 4.12 -34.40
C ASP A 46 -15.13 3.48 -35.74
N ASP A 47 -15.22 2.15 -35.80
CA ASP A 47 -15.77 1.43 -36.96
C ASP A 47 -17.22 1.85 -37.27
N GLY A 48 -18.06 1.94 -36.24
CA GLY A 48 -19.45 2.40 -36.38
C GLY A 48 -19.55 3.86 -36.85
N ARG A 49 -18.67 4.74 -36.36
CA ARG A 49 -18.60 6.15 -36.78
C ARG A 49 -18.13 6.30 -38.23
N GLU A 50 -17.12 5.53 -38.63
CA GLU A 50 -16.62 5.54 -40.01
C GLU A 50 -17.72 5.09 -40.97
N ALA A 51 -18.44 4.03 -40.63
CA ALA A 51 -19.53 3.56 -41.46
C ALA A 51 -20.71 4.56 -41.56
N ALA A 52 -21.11 5.20 -40.45
CA ALA A 52 -22.13 6.25 -40.48
C ALA A 52 -21.71 7.46 -41.35
N ARG A 53 -20.42 7.84 -41.31
CA ARG A 53 -19.88 8.90 -42.18
C ARG A 53 -19.93 8.51 -43.65
N LEU A 54 -19.61 7.26 -43.98
CA LEU A 54 -19.67 6.75 -45.35
C LEU A 54 -21.12 6.70 -45.87
N GLU A 55 -22.09 6.34 -45.02
CA GLU A 55 -23.52 6.37 -45.36
C GLU A 55 -24.02 7.79 -45.66
N ALA A 56 -23.65 8.77 -44.83
CA ALA A 56 -23.98 10.17 -45.08
C ALA A 56 -23.32 10.72 -46.38
N ALA A 57 -22.07 10.35 -46.63
CA ALA A 57 -21.37 10.73 -47.87
C ALA A 57 -22.04 10.13 -49.12
N MET A 58 -22.57 8.91 -49.03
CA MET A 58 -23.31 8.28 -50.13
C MET A 58 -24.66 8.91 -50.38
N ALA A 59 -25.43 9.23 -49.34
CA ALA A 59 -26.69 9.96 -49.51
C ALA A 59 -26.45 11.29 -50.23
N ALA A 60 -25.37 12.00 -49.87
CA ALA A 60 -24.98 13.24 -50.54
C ALA A 60 -24.51 13.02 -51.99
N ASP A 61 -23.74 11.96 -52.28
CA ASP A 61 -23.28 11.65 -53.65
C ASP A 61 -24.41 11.17 -54.58
N GLN A 62 -25.29 10.30 -54.07
CA GLN A 62 -26.49 9.88 -54.79
C GLN A 62 -27.38 11.07 -55.12
N GLN A 63 -27.62 11.96 -54.15
CA GLN A 63 -28.40 13.16 -54.37
C GLN A 63 -27.76 14.07 -55.42
N ARG A 64 -26.44 14.31 -55.32
CA ARG A 64 -25.68 15.10 -56.32
C ARG A 64 -25.85 14.56 -57.74
N VAL A 65 -25.85 13.25 -57.90
CA VAL A 65 -25.96 12.64 -59.23
C VAL A 65 -27.37 12.63 -59.77
N VAL A 66 -28.37 12.44 -58.92
CA VAL A 66 -29.76 12.67 -59.32
C VAL A 66 -29.93 14.12 -59.79
N ASP A 67 -29.35 15.08 -59.07
CA ASP A 67 -29.38 16.50 -59.44
C ASP A 67 -28.66 16.76 -60.77
N LEU A 68 -27.47 16.16 -60.99
CA LEU A 68 -26.69 16.31 -62.22
C LEU A 68 -27.41 15.71 -63.44
N ILE A 69 -27.96 14.50 -63.29
CA ILE A 69 -28.73 13.84 -64.36
C ILE A 69 -29.95 14.69 -64.71
N ARG A 70 -30.65 15.21 -63.70
CA ARG A 70 -31.80 16.09 -63.90
C ARG A 70 -31.40 17.35 -64.66
N GLU A 71 -30.25 17.94 -64.32
CA GLU A 71 -29.73 19.13 -64.98
C GLU A 71 -29.38 18.88 -66.46
N HIS A 72 -28.68 17.78 -66.76
CA HIS A 72 -28.37 17.41 -68.15
C HIS A 72 -29.63 17.06 -68.96
N ALA A 73 -30.59 16.37 -68.34
CA ALA A 73 -31.88 16.08 -68.99
C ALA A 73 -32.64 17.36 -69.34
N LEU A 74 -32.62 18.38 -68.47
CA LEU A 74 -33.22 19.68 -68.73
C LEU A 74 -32.52 20.44 -69.88
N ARG A 75 -31.23 20.19 -70.11
CA ARG A 75 -30.45 20.77 -71.21
C ARG A 75 -30.50 19.96 -72.51
N GLY A 76 -31.06 18.74 -72.49
CA GLY A 76 -31.08 17.83 -73.64
C GLY A 76 -29.71 17.20 -73.97
N GLU A 77 -28.79 17.19 -73.00
CA GLU A 77 -27.44 16.64 -73.16
C GLU A 77 -27.39 15.16 -72.76
N ALA A 78 -26.47 14.40 -73.37
CA ALA A 78 -26.22 13.02 -72.98
C ALA A 78 -25.62 12.94 -71.57
N VAL A 79 -26.01 11.92 -70.80
CA VAL A 79 -25.53 11.71 -69.44
C VAL A 79 -24.03 11.36 -69.46
N PRO A 80 -23.20 12.00 -68.60
CA PRO A 80 -21.78 11.68 -68.49
C PRO A 80 -21.52 10.19 -68.19
N PRO A 81 -20.63 9.51 -68.94
CA PRO A 81 -20.38 8.06 -68.80
C PRO A 81 -19.73 7.67 -67.47
N ASP A 82 -18.98 8.59 -66.86
CA ASP A 82 -18.38 8.54 -65.53
C ASP A 82 -19.41 8.38 -64.40
N LEU A 83 -20.67 8.74 -64.64
CA LEU A 83 -21.77 8.52 -63.68
C LEU A 83 -22.30 7.08 -63.68
N ILE A 84 -21.97 6.29 -64.72
CA ILE A 84 -22.54 4.96 -65.01
C ILE A 84 -21.45 3.86 -64.99
N GLY A 85 -20.17 4.24 -65.01
CA GLY A 85 -19.02 3.35 -65.19
C GLY A 85 -18.53 2.56 -63.96
N GLU A 86 -17.47 1.77 -64.18
CA GLU A 86 -16.88 0.78 -63.27
C GLU A 86 -16.40 1.36 -61.93
N ASP A 87 -15.98 2.62 -61.91
CA ASP A 87 -15.53 3.29 -60.67
C ASP A 87 -16.69 3.62 -59.73
N ARG A 88 -17.90 3.82 -60.27
CA ARG A 88 -19.14 3.94 -59.49
C ARG A 88 -19.48 2.62 -58.81
N LEU A 89 -19.34 1.52 -59.55
CA LEU A 89 -19.55 0.17 -59.03
C LEU A 89 -18.57 -0.14 -57.87
N LYS A 90 -17.29 0.23 -58.02
CA LYS A 90 -16.29 0.10 -56.94
C LYS A 90 -16.66 0.93 -55.70
N ALA A 91 -17.13 2.16 -55.87
CA ALA A 91 -17.56 3.01 -54.76
C ALA A 91 -18.78 2.43 -54.00
N VAL A 92 -19.76 1.91 -54.74
CA VAL A 92 -20.94 1.23 -54.18
C VAL A 92 -20.54 -0.05 -53.43
N LEU A 93 -19.65 -0.87 -53.99
CA LEU A 93 -19.16 -2.09 -53.33
C LEU A 93 -18.39 -1.79 -52.04
N LYS A 94 -17.45 -0.83 -52.07
CA LYS A 94 -16.70 -0.39 -50.88
C LYS A 94 -17.63 0.12 -49.77
N HIS A 95 -18.73 0.75 -50.14
CA HIS A 95 -19.74 1.19 -49.17
C HIS A 95 -20.61 0.04 -48.67
N ALA A 96 -21.05 -0.88 -49.52
CA ALA A 96 -21.80 -2.06 -49.08
C ALA A 96 -20.99 -2.85 -48.03
N GLU A 97 -19.68 -2.98 -48.24
CA GLU A 97 -18.76 -3.55 -47.25
C GLU A 97 -18.70 -2.72 -45.95
N ALA A 98 -18.63 -1.39 -46.03
CA ALA A 98 -18.62 -0.53 -44.86
C ALA A 98 -19.93 -0.56 -44.07
N LYS A 99 -21.08 -0.61 -44.75
CA LYS A 99 -22.41 -0.75 -44.15
C LYS A 99 -22.58 -2.09 -43.45
N ALA A 100 -22.13 -3.18 -44.09
CA ALA A 100 -22.12 -4.50 -43.47
C ALA A 100 -21.26 -4.52 -42.19
N ARG A 101 -20.12 -3.79 -42.17
CA ARG A 101 -19.30 -3.62 -40.95
C ARG A 101 -20.00 -2.78 -39.87
N ALA A 102 -20.74 -1.73 -40.24
CA ALA A 102 -21.54 -0.93 -39.31
C ALA A 102 -22.62 -1.76 -38.60
N GLU A 103 -23.40 -2.48 -39.41
CA GLU A 103 -24.50 -3.31 -38.93
C GLU A 103 -23.99 -4.44 -38.03
N ALA A 104 -22.80 -4.97 -38.33
CA ALA A 104 -22.12 -5.92 -37.46
C ALA A 104 -21.52 -5.28 -36.19
N ALA A 105 -21.19 -3.99 -36.18
CA ALA A 105 -20.57 -3.31 -35.04
C ALA A 105 -21.54 -3.07 -33.87
N ALA A 106 -22.82 -2.77 -34.14
CA ALA A 106 -23.83 -2.54 -33.10
C ALA A 106 -24.01 -3.71 -32.11
N PRO A 107 -24.25 -4.96 -32.54
CA PRO A 107 -24.36 -6.10 -31.62
C PRO A 107 -23.03 -6.40 -30.91
N VAL A 108 -21.89 -6.11 -31.55
CA VAL A 108 -20.56 -6.26 -30.94
C VAL A 108 -20.37 -5.25 -29.80
N GLN A 109 -20.76 -4.00 -30.01
CA GLN A 109 -20.71 -2.96 -28.96
C GLN A 109 -21.61 -3.31 -27.77
N GLU A 110 -22.82 -3.83 -28.01
CA GLU A 110 -23.73 -4.27 -26.95
C GLU A 110 -23.14 -5.42 -26.14
N ARG A 111 -22.52 -6.40 -26.82
CA ARG A 111 -21.82 -7.51 -26.15
C ARG A 111 -20.64 -7.02 -25.32
N ILE A 112 -19.80 -6.13 -25.87
CA ILE A 112 -18.65 -5.56 -25.16
C ILE A 112 -19.12 -4.74 -23.96
N ALA A 113 -20.22 -3.99 -24.06
CA ALA A 113 -20.78 -3.24 -22.94
C ALA A 113 -21.25 -4.16 -21.79
N ALA A 114 -21.90 -5.28 -22.12
CA ALA A 114 -22.28 -6.29 -21.13
C ALA A 114 -21.04 -6.95 -20.47
N GLU A 115 -20.03 -7.32 -21.27
CA GLU A 115 -18.76 -7.86 -20.77
C GLU A 115 -18.01 -6.84 -19.89
N MET A 116 -18.03 -5.55 -20.25
CA MET A 116 -17.46 -4.46 -19.45
C MET A 116 -18.15 -4.33 -18.10
N ALA A 117 -19.48 -4.44 -18.04
CA ALA A 117 -20.21 -4.38 -16.78
C ALA A 117 -19.80 -5.52 -15.83
N LEU A 118 -19.68 -6.75 -16.36
CA LEU A 118 -19.20 -7.90 -15.59
C LEU A 118 -17.74 -7.74 -15.15
N ALA A 119 -16.86 -7.27 -16.04
CA ALA A 119 -15.46 -7.03 -15.73
C ALA A 119 -15.28 -5.94 -14.65
N ASN A 120 -16.07 -4.87 -14.70
CA ASN A 120 -16.07 -3.83 -13.67
C ASN A 120 -16.51 -4.36 -12.31
N GLN A 121 -17.57 -5.19 -12.25
CA GLN A 121 -17.97 -5.83 -10.99
C GLN A 121 -16.87 -6.74 -10.43
N ALA A 122 -16.21 -7.52 -11.30
CA ALA A 122 -15.08 -8.37 -10.90
C ALA A 122 -13.90 -7.55 -10.37
N PHE A 123 -13.59 -6.41 -11.01
CA PHE A 123 -12.54 -5.48 -10.56
C PHE A 123 -12.86 -4.87 -9.20
N VAL A 124 -14.08 -4.35 -9.00
CA VAL A 124 -14.51 -3.79 -7.71
C VAL A 124 -14.43 -4.85 -6.59
N GLY A 125 -14.92 -6.06 -6.84
CA GLY A 125 -14.84 -7.16 -5.87
C GLY A 125 -13.41 -7.63 -5.59
N ALA A 126 -12.51 -7.57 -6.58
CA ALA A 126 -11.09 -7.83 -6.35
C ALA A 126 -10.43 -6.72 -5.51
N GLY A 127 -10.77 -5.45 -5.77
CA GLY A 127 -10.31 -4.31 -4.99
C GLY A 127 -10.71 -4.38 -3.52
N ALA A 128 -11.99 -4.67 -3.23
CA ALA A 128 -12.47 -4.82 -1.86
C ALA A 128 -11.74 -5.93 -1.08
N ARG A 129 -11.48 -7.08 -1.72
CA ARG A 129 -10.70 -8.18 -1.11
C ARG A 129 -9.23 -7.83 -0.90
N ALA A 130 -8.66 -7.00 -1.77
CA ALA A 130 -7.29 -6.51 -1.59
C ALA A 130 -7.21 -5.52 -0.42
N ALA A 131 -8.17 -4.61 -0.28
CA ALA A 131 -8.26 -3.70 0.86
C ALA A 131 -8.36 -4.45 2.20
N GLN A 132 -9.26 -5.44 2.28
CA GLN A 132 -9.37 -6.28 3.48
C GLN A 132 -8.04 -6.99 3.82
N ALA A 133 -7.33 -7.51 2.81
CA ALA A 133 -6.04 -8.16 3.04
C ALA A 133 -4.94 -7.18 3.50
N VAL A 134 -5.05 -5.89 3.20
CA VAL A 134 -4.16 -4.86 3.76
C VAL A 134 -4.45 -4.69 5.25
N ASP A 135 -5.72 -4.60 5.63
CA ASP A 135 -6.11 -4.49 7.04
C ASP A 135 -5.63 -5.69 7.85
N ASP A 136 -5.76 -6.91 7.31
CA ASP A 136 -5.27 -8.13 7.96
C ASP A 136 -3.75 -8.08 8.20
N VAL A 137 -2.97 -7.58 7.23
CA VAL A 137 -1.51 -7.38 7.40
C VAL A 137 -1.24 -6.33 8.48
N LEU A 138 -1.94 -5.20 8.44
CA LEU A 138 -1.74 -4.14 9.44
C LEU A 138 -2.04 -4.61 10.86
N ILE A 139 -3.07 -5.44 11.03
CA ILE A 139 -3.39 -6.08 12.32
C ILE A 139 -2.25 -6.99 12.76
N GLU A 140 -1.76 -7.88 11.90
CA GLU A 140 -0.66 -8.80 12.24
C GLU A 140 0.62 -8.04 12.64
N GLU A 141 0.98 -7.00 11.89
CA GLU A 141 2.14 -6.16 12.22
C GLU A 141 1.95 -5.40 13.54
N THR A 142 0.76 -4.88 13.78
CA THR A 142 0.45 -4.14 15.02
C THR A 142 0.51 -5.07 16.23
N ASP A 143 -0.02 -6.29 16.12
CA ASP A 143 0.03 -7.30 17.18
C ASP A 143 1.47 -7.77 17.44
N ALA A 144 2.27 -7.95 16.38
CA ALA A 144 3.69 -8.29 16.50
C ALA A 144 4.48 -7.18 17.22
N LEU A 145 4.23 -5.92 16.86
CA LEU A 145 4.83 -4.77 17.54
C LEU A 145 4.38 -4.67 19.00
N ALA A 146 3.10 -4.87 19.28
CA ALA A 146 2.58 -4.88 20.65
C ALA A 146 3.22 -5.98 21.51
N ALA A 147 3.37 -7.19 20.97
CA ALA A 147 4.07 -8.28 21.62
C ALA A 147 5.54 -7.95 21.87
N ARG A 148 6.23 -7.35 20.89
CA ARG A 148 7.64 -6.94 21.04
C ARG A 148 7.81 -5.82 22.07
N ILE A 149 6.89 -4.85 22.10
CA ILE A 149 6.87 -3.79 23.12
C ILE A 149 6.65 -4.41 24.50
N ALA A 150 5.72 -5.35 24.64
CA ALA A 150 5.48 -6.05 25.90
C ALA A 150 6.70 -6.85 26.37
N GLU A 151 7.39 -7.53 25.46
CA GLU A 151 8.64 -8.25 25.74
C GLU A 151 9.75 -7.30 26.22
N LEU A 152 9.95 -6.18 25.52
CA LEU A 152 10.93 -5.17 25.91
C LEU A 152 10.56 -4.54 27.25
N HIS A 153 9.30 -4.23 27.49
CA HIS A 153 8.83 -3.75 28.79
C HIS A 153 9.06 -4.77 29.91
N ALA A 154 8.86 -6.07 29.66
CA ALA A 154 9.14 -7.12 30.64
C ALA A 154 10.63 -7.21 31.00
N GLN A 155 11.53 -6.85 30.09
CA GLN A 155 12.98 -6.79 30.34
C GLN A 155 13.40 -5.50 31.06
N VAL A 156 12.76 -4.38 30.71
CA VAL A 156 13.10 -3.05 31.20
C VAL A 156 12.51 -2.78 32.59
N LEU A 157 11.31 -3.29 32.88
CA LEU A 157 10.63 -3.06 34.17
C LEU A 157 11.47 -3.52 35.37
N PRO A 158 12.09 -4.72 35.37
CA PRO A 158 13.01 -5.11 36.43
C PRO A 158 14.15 -4.10 36.60
N LEU A 159 14.78 -3.64 35.52
CA LEU A 159 15.87 -2.65 35.57
C LEU A 159 15.42 -1.29 36.12
N HIS A 160 14.19 -0.87 35.81
CA HIS A 160 13.59 0.34 36.36
C HIS A 160 13.35 0.21 37.88
N THR A 161 12.80 -0.92 38.32
CA THR A 161 12.65 -1.26 39.75
C THR A 161 14.02 -1.34 40.43
N ARG A 162 15.03 -1.84 39.72
CA ARG A 162 16.40 -1.94 40.21
C ARG A 162 17.03 -0.59 40.51
N LEU A 163 16.91 0.35 39.57
CA LEU A 163 17.39 1.73 39.75
C LEU A 163 16.64 2.45 40.89
N ALA A 164 15.32 2.26 40.99
CA ALA A 164 14.53 2.83 42.08
C ALA A 164 14.92 2.26 43.46
N GLY A 165 15.16 0.95 43.55
CA GLY A 165 15.64 0.26 44.75
C GLY A 165 17.01 0.76 45.20
N LEU A 166 17.97 0.89 44.28
CA LEU A 166 19.30 1.43 44.56
C LEU A 166 19.24 2.84 45.17
N ARG A 167 18.39 3.71 44.60
CA ARG A 167 18.17 5.07 45.13
C ARG A 167 17.60 5.03 46.56
N SER A 168 16.55 4.24 46.77
CA SER A 168 15.89 4.14 48.09
C SER A 168 16.85 3.63 49.16
N TRP A 169 17.57 2.54 48.85
CA TRP A 169 18.58 1.96 49.74
C TRP A 169 19.71 2.95 50.06
N ALA A 170 20.22 3.67 49.05
CA ALA A 170 21.31 4.63 49.25
C ALA A 170 20.87 5.79 50.16
N LEU A 171 19.64 6.30 50.01
CA LEU A 171 19.08 7.35 50.87
C LEU A 171 18.88 6.87 52.31
N ASP A 172 18.26 5.70 52.49
CA ASP A 172 17.98 5.12 53.82
C ASP A 172 19.28 4.78 54.57
N THR A 173 20.25 4.19 53.86
CA THR A 173 21.56 3.85 54.44
C THR A 173 22.37 5.10 54.77
N ALA A 174 22.37 6.12 53.91
CA ALA A 174 23.02 7.39 54.22
C ALA A 174 22.43 8.06 55.46
N HIS A 175 21.12 7.98 55.64
CA HIS A 175 20.44 8.51 56.82
C HIS A 175 20.88 7.76 58.09
N ARG A 176 20.90 6.43 58.05
CA ARG A 176 21.33 5.58 59.19
C ARG A 176 22.81 5.72 59.54
N SER A 177 23.69 5.89 58.54
CA SER A 177 25.14 6.06 58.74
C SER A 177 25.56 7.50 59.08
N GLY A 178 24.60 8.42 59.23
CA GLY A 178 24.84 9.83 59.46
C GLY A 178 25.25 10.57 58.20
N THR A 179 24.46 11.57 57.79
CA THR A 179 24.64 12.29 56.51
C THR A 179 25.90 13.15 56.44
N SER A 180 26.54 13.42 57.59
CA SER A 180 27.81 14.13 57.70
C SER A 180 29.04 13.21 57.64
N SER A 181 28.87 11.89 57.70
CA SER A 181 29.98 10.95 57.57
C SER A 181 30.44 10.84 56.10
N ASP A 182 31.70 10.46 55.86
CA ASP A 182 32.21 10.25 54.51
C ASP A 182 31.42 9.19 53.75
N GLN A 183 31.00 8.13 54.46
CA GLN A 183 30.14 7.09 53.93
C GLN A 183 28.74 7.63 53.58
N GLY A 184 28.12 8.41 54.47
CA GLY A 184 26.82 9.05 54.22
C GLY A 184 26.86 9.99 53.02
N ARG A 185 27.91 10.81 52.88
CA ARG A 185 28.09 11.73 51.75
C ARG A 185 28.26 11.00 50.41
N SER A 186 29.02 9.90 50.39
CA SER A 186 29.19 9.07 49.19
C SER A 186 27.87 8.43 48.73
N LEU A 187 27.08 7.89 49.67
CA LEU A 187 25.78 7.30 49.40
C LEU A 187 24.74 8.33 48.90
N LEU A 188 24.77 9.56 49.44
CA LEU A 188 23.94 10.66 48.93
C LEU A 188 24.33 11.05 47.49
N SER A 189 25.61 11.11 47.17
CA SER A 189 26.10 11.37 45.80
C SER A 189 25.66 10.28 44.81
N LEU A 190 25.66 9.01 45.24
CA LEU A 190 25.11 7.90 44.44
C LEU A 190 23.60 8.06 44.20
N ALA A 191 22.84 8.39 45.24
CA ALA A 191 21.40 8.62 45.12
C ALA A 191 21.09 9.76 44.14
N GLU A 192 21.85 10.86 44.20
CA GLU A 192 21.72 12.00 43.28
C GLU A 192 22.05 11.61 41.82
N ARG A 193 23.10 10.82 41.60
CA ARG A 193 23.42 10.29 40.25
C ARG A 193 22.30 9.41 39.69
N VAL A 194 21.71 8.56 40.51
CA VAL A 194 20.56 7.73 40.10
C VAL A 194 19.35 8.60 39.79
N VAL A 195 19.04 9.60 40.61
CA VAL A 195 17.96 10.58 40.36
C VAL A 195 18.16 11.31 39.03
N ASN A 196 19.39 11.68 38.69
CA ASN A 196 19.69 12.35 37.42
C ASN A 196 19.64 11.40 36.21
N LEU A 197 19.85 10.10 36.42
CA LEU A 197 19.80 9.08 35.36
C LEU A 197 18.37 8.63 35.05
N MET A 198 17.50 8.53 36.06
CA MET A 198 16.14 8.00 35.94
C MET A 198 15.27 8.71 34.87
N PRO A 199 15.19 10.06 34.80
CA PRO A 199 14.41 10.76 33.77
C PRO A 199 14.92 10.51 32.35
N ASN A 200 16.24 10.42 32.17
CA ASN A 200 16.86 10.15 30.87
C ASN A 200 16.55 8.74 30.34
N LEU A 201 16.21 7.82 31.24
CA LEU A 201 15.79 6.45 30.93
C LEU A 201 14.26 6.28 30.93
N GLY A 202 13.49 7.38 31.07
CA GLY A 202 12.02 7.33 31.13
C GLY A 202 11.47 6.68 32.42
N VAL A 203 12.29 6.57 33.47
CA VAL A 203 11.90 5.99 34.75
C VAL A 203 11.32 7.07 35.66
N SER A 204 10.09 6.85 36.14
CA SER A 204 9.49 7.73 37.12
C SER A 204 10.25 7.69 38.45
N LEU A 205 10.44 8.85 39.08
CA LEU A 205 10.95 8.93 40.46
C LEU A 205 9.97 8.35 41.49
N GLN A 206 8.73 8.06 41.08
CA GLN A 206 7.68 7.43 41.89
C GLN A 206 7.61 5.92 41.71
N THR A 207 8.48 5.31 40.88
CA THR A 207 8.58 3.85 40.76
C THR A 207 8.86 3.27 42.15
N LYS A 208 7.90 2.51 42.68
CA LYS A 208 8.03 1.90 43.99
C LYS A 208 8.88 0.62 43.88
N PRO A 209 9.81 0.37 44.82
CA PRO A 209 10.68 -0.81 44.81
C PRO A 209 9.96 -2.05 45.35
N GLU A 210 8.69 -2.25 44.99
CA GLU A 210 7.90 -3.37 45.49
C GLU A 210 8.48 -4.66 44.88
N ASP A 211 8.93 -5.56 45.76
CA ASP A 211 9.72 -6.76 45.49
C ASP A 211 11.16 -6.52 45.01
N THR A 212 12.10 -6.23 45.93
CA THR A 212 13.50 -6.73 45.88
C THR A 212 14.36 -6.33 47.10
N ASP A 213 13.81 -5.97 48.27
CA ASP A 213 14.61 -5.47 49.42
C ASP A 213 15.78 -6.40 49.83
N ALA A 214 15.58 -7.72 49.81
CA ALA A 214 16.61 -8.69 50.17
C ALA A 214 17.71 -8.82 49.10
N GLU A 215 17.34 -8.78 47.82
CA GLU A 215 18.30 -8.85 46.70
C GLU A 215 19.08 -7.52 46.56
N TRP A 216 18.44 -6.39 46.86
CA TRP A 216 19.08 -5.07 46.93
C TRP A 216 20.07 -4.97 48.07
N ALA A 217 19.67 -5.41 49.27
CA ALA A 217 20.58 -5.46 50.40
C ALA A 217 21.82 -6.29 50.07
N ALA A 218 21.66 -7.47 49.44
CA ALA A 218 22.78 -8.32 49.03
C ALA A 218 23.65 -7.70 47.92
N PHE A 219 23.06 -7.14 46.87
CA PHE A 219 23.80 -6.50 45.77
C PHE A 219 24.55 -5.24 46.22
N ALA A 220 23.88 -4.39 47.00
CA ALA A 220 24.47 -3.18 47.54
C ALA A 220 25.56 -3.47 48.59
N GLN A 221 25.34 -4.48 49.45
CA GLN A 221 26.37 -4.98 50.36
C GLN A 221 27.59 -5.52 49.59
N ARG A 222 27.37 -6.23 48.48
CA ARG A 222 28.48 -6.70 47.63
C ARG A 222 29.25 -5.55 47.01
N LEU A 223 28.58 -4.53 46.48
CA LEU A 223 29.23 -3.33 45.94
C LEU A 223 30.05 -2.56 46.99
N VAL A 224 29.54 -2.44 48.22
CA VAL A 224 30.27 -1.79 49.33
C VAL A 224 31.49 -2.63 49.75
N ASN A 225 31.32 -3.95 49.90
CA ASN A 225 32.39 -4.85 50.31
C ASN A 225 33.49 -4.97 49.23
N ASP A 226 33.12 -5.02 47.95
CA ASP A 226 34.07 -5.06 46.82
C ASP A 226 34.90 -3.77 46.74
N HIS A 227 34.29 -2.62 47.05
CA HIS A 227 34.98 -1.33 47.12
C HIS A 227 35.88 -1.22 48.37
N GLN A 228 35.52 -1.81 49.52
CA GLN A 228 36.40 -1.85 50.69
C GLN A 228 37.62 -2.75 50.45
N ALA A 229 37.42 -3.91 49.82
CA ALA A 229 38.49 -4.84 49.49
C ALA A 229 39.53 -4.25 48.50
N THR A 230 39.12 -3.29 47.65
CA THR A 230 40.05 -2.60 46.72
C THR A 230 40.90 -1.52 47.39
N PHE A 231 40.62 -1.13 48.63
CA PHE A 231 41.39 -0.13 49.38
C PHE A 231 42.24 -0.74 50.50
N GLU A 232 42.00 -2.00 50.87
CA GLU A 232 42.77 -2.75 51.86
C GLU A 232 43.85 -3.66 51.24
N ALA A 233 43.92 -3.77 49.91
CA ALA A 233 44.97 -4.44 49.14
C ALA A 233 45.95 -3.44 48.52
#